data_AF-A0A936LTW5-F1
#
_entry.id   AF-A0A936LTW5-F1
#
_cell.length_a   1.000
_cell.length_b   1.000
_cell.length_c   1.000
_cell.angle_alpha   90.00
_cell.angle_beta   90.00
_cell.angle_gamma   90.00
#
_symmetry.space_group_name_H-M   'P 1'
#
loop_
_entity.id
_entity.type
_entity.pdbx_description
1 polymer ?
#
loop_
_entity_poly.entity_id
_entity_poly.type
_entity_poly.pdbx_seq_one_letter_code
_entity_poly.pdbx_strand_id
1 'polypeptide(L)'
;MQRHLVGQHEQPVPDPTGQCLRLPEQPHPSGGSLWHSYTPVVDENVVVSTCGAGSLFDTRLDVHRCLWNPSCYNLSDDKGGACTTRSQLEFYAQAGQTYYIAVHSATPFIDGQFGIAIGCGAACVPPANDVCGGAIGLTTYLTDNTTFFPGVPTAGDNGCAQNDPFTSCSQLANNQGMWYSFNSGTNTIHYLTLNTFDQNPGLTSTVMNYTLYSGGCNGMQGVAGRNLRAQRRWRLPAAA
;
A
#
# COMPACT_ATOMS: atom_id res chain seq x y z
N MET A 1 -6.90 22.63 9.67
CA MET A 1 -6.14 23.85 9.30
C MET A 1 -5.46 23.57 7.97
N GLN A 2 -5.63 24.42 6.97
CA GLN A 2 -4.96 24.28 5.68
C GLN A 2 -3.54 24.87 5.83
N ARG A 3 -2.50 24.04 5.69
CA ARG A 3 -1.09 24.50 5.75
C ARG A 3 -0.57 24.70 4.33
N HIS A 4 0.13 25.81 4.08
CA HIS A 4 0.67 26.19 2.78
C HIS A 4 2.05 25.54 2.60
N LEU A 5 2.29 24.85 1.48
CA LEU A 5 3.60 24.29 1.13
C LEU A 5 4.44 25.31 0.36
N VAL A 6 5.75 25.32 0.60
CA VAL A 6 6.71 26.06 -0.23
C VAL A 6 7.17 25.12 -1.35
N GLY A 7 6.88 25.46 -2.61
CA GLY A 7 7.42 24.75 -3.78
C GLY A 7 8.83 25.23 -4.08
N GLN A 8 9.78 24.30 -4.20
CA GLN A 8 11.13 24.56 -4.71
C GLN A 8 11.31 23.74 -6.00
N HIS A 9 11.61 24.42 -7.10
CA HIS A 9 12.06 23.77 -8.33
C HIS A 9 13.58 23.62 -8.23
N GLU A 10 14.05 22.58 -7.56
CA GLU A 10 15.49 22.31 -7.47
C GLU A 10 15.79 20.86 -7.85
N GLN A 11 16.68 20.71 -8.83
CA GLN A 11 17.36 19.46 -9.14
C GLN A 11 18.18 19.06 -7.90
N PRO A 12 18.10 17.83 -7.42
CA PRO A 12 18.55 17.55 -6.06
C PRO A 12 20.11 17.41 -6.00
N VAL A 13 20.73 17.96 -4.94
CA VAL A 13 22.18 17.89 -4.60
C VAL A 13 22.53 16.64 -3.74
N PRO A 14 23.51 15.79 -4.10
CA PRO A 14 23.70 14.43 -3.53
C PRO A 14 24.17 14.35 -2.06
N ASP A 15 23.66 13.36 -1.30
CA ASP A 15 24.07 12.95 0.06
C ASP A 15 24.88 11.61 0.03
N PRO A 16 26.04 11.51 0.70
CA PRO A 16 26.95 10.35 0.65
C PRO A 16 26.56 9.11 1.50
N THR A 17 25.48 9.10 2.27
CA THR A 17 25.23 8.02 3.26
C THR A 17 24.26 6.91 2.87
N GLY A 18 23.85 6.88 1.60
CA GLY A 18 22.87 5.97 1.01
C GLY A 18 22.49 4.70 1.79
N GLN A 19 21.29 4.70 2.37
CA GLN A 19 20.47 3.50 2.57
C GLN A 19 18.97 3.84 2.53
N CYS A 20 18.25 3.32 1.52
CA CYS A 20 16.84 2.90 1.60
C CYS A 20 16.72 1.67 0.65
N LEU A 21 16.08 0.58 1.08
CA LEU A 21 15.97 -0.69 0.33
C LEU A 21 14.97 -0.58 -0.84
N ARG A 22 15.30 -1.23 -1.96
CA ARG A 22 14.55 -1.26 -3.22
C ARG A 22 13.28 -2.11 -3.13
N LEU A 23 12.17 -1.59 -3.64
CA LEU A 23 11.19 -2.38 -4.41
C LEU A 23 11.21 -1.87 -5.86
N PRO A 24 10.91 -2.72 -6.86
CA PRO A 24 11.02 -2.34 -8.26
C PRO A 24 9.78 -1.53 -8.65
N GLU A 25 9.88 -0.21 -8.67
CA GLU A 25 8.86 0.63 -9.29
C GLU A 25 9.27 1.02 -10.70
N GLN A 26 8.27 1.06 -11.57
CA GLN A 26 8.41 1.30 -12.99
C GLN A 26 8.87 2.75 -13.22
N PRO A 27 9.93 2.99 -14.02
CA PRO A 27 10.29 4.36 -14.39
C PRO A 27 9.16 4.98 -15.21
N HIS A 28 8.60 6.09 -14.75
CA HIS A 28 7.62 6.84 -15.53
C HIS A 28 8.31 7.48 -16.74
N PRO A 29 7.87 7.17 -17.98
CA PRO A 29 8.52 7.66 -19.17
C PRO A 29 8.15 9.13 -19.40
N SER A 30 9.13 10.03 -19.28
CA SER A 30 9.14 11.40 -19.81
C SER A 30 7.98 12.33 -19.38
N GLY A 31 8.22 13.10 -18.31
CA GLY A 31 7.45 14.27 -17.89
C GLY A 31 8.18 14.96 -16.73
N GLY A 32 8.03 16.28 -16.58
CA GLY A 32 8.54 16.97 -15.39
C GLY A 32 7.65 16.72 -14.18
N SER A 33 8.24 16.56 -12.99
CA SER A 33 7.51 16.47 -11.73
C SER A 33 7.81 17.69 -10.86
N LEU A 34 6.79 18.22 -10.17
CA LEU A 34 6.99 19.20 -9.11
C LEU A 34 7.02 18.50 -7.75
N TRP A 35 8.02 18.85 -6.94
CA TRP A 35 8.30 18.19 -5.67
C TRP A 35 7.97 19.13 -4.50
N HIS A 36 7.33 18.57 -3.49
CA HIS A 36 7.03 19.22 -2.21
C HIS A 36 7.60 18.37 -1.07
N SER A 37 7.92 19.01 0.06
CA SER A 37 8.30 18.29 1.28
C SER A 37 7.31 18.56 2.40
N TYR A 38 7.10 17.56 3.25
CA TYR A 38 6.22 17.61 4.39
C TYR A 38 6.85 16.90 5.59
N THR A 39 6.98 17.60 6.72
CA THR A 39 7.46 17.02 7.97
C THR A 39 6.42 17.28 9.05
N PRO A 40 5.65 16.28 9.49
CA PRO A 40 4.66 16.47 10.53
C PRO A 40 5.36 16.63 11.89
N VAL A 41 4.71 17.36 12.80
CA VAL A 41 5.21 17.57 14.18
C VAL A 41 4.65 16.56 15.18
N VAL A 42 3.62 15.82 14.78
CA VAL A 42 2.97 14.75 15.54
C VAL A 42 2.66 13.60 14.58
N ASP A 43 2.45 12.41 15.12
CA ASP A 43 1.92 11.31 14.33
C ASP A 43 0.49 11.66 13.89
N GLU A 44 0.20 11.55 12.60
CA GLU A 44 -1.08 11.94 12.02
C GLU A 44 -1.36 11.21 10.70
N ASN A 45 -2.62 11.15 10.29
CA ASN A 45 -2.96 10.73 8.94
C ASN A 45 -2.99 11.95 8.02
N VAL A 46 -2.31 11.87 6.88
CA VAL A 46 -2.15 12.96 5.93
C VAL A 46 -2.85 12.61 4.64
N VAL A 47 -3.76 13.49 4.20
CA VAL A 47 -4.41 13.41 2.90
C VAL A 47 -3.77 14.43 1.97
N VAL A 48 -3.25 13.97 0.84
CA VAL A 48 -2.72 14.82 -0.23
C VAL A 48 -3.67 14.76 -1.40
N SER A 49 -4.05 15.90 -1.97
CA SER A 49 -5.06 15.94 -3.04
C SER A 49 -4.77 17.00 -4.09
N THR A 50 -5.02 16.63 -5.34
CA THR A 50 -5.06 17.54 -6.50
C THR A 50 -6.47 17.74 -7.05
N CYS A 51 -7.52 17.28 -6.35
CA CYS A 51 -8.93 17.33 -6.81
C CYS A 51 -9.53 18.75 -6.96
N GLY A 52 -8.75 19.81 -6.71
CA GLY A 52 -9.23 21.19 -6.77
C GLY A 52 -9.50 21.67 -8.19
N ALA A 53 -10.36 22.68 -8.32
CA ALA A 53 -10.69 23.32 -9.61
C ALA A 53 -9.46 23.92 -10.34
N GLY A 54 -8.36 24.17 -9.62
CA GLY A 54 -7.09 24.62 -10.19
C GLY A 54 -6.28 23.53 -10.89
N SER A 55 -6.69 22.25 -10.84
CA SER A 55 -6.04 21.14 -11.52
C SER A 55 -6.76 20.79 -12.81
N LEU A 56 -6.06 21.05 -13.92
CA LEU A 56 -6.63 21.06 -15.27
C LEU A 56 -6.15 19.90 -16.16
N PHE A 57 -5.41 18.95 -15.59
CA PHE A 57 -4.90 17.78 -16.28
C PHE A 57 -5.06 16.52 -15.43
N ASP A 58 -4.75 15.38 -16.03
CA ASP A 58 -4.71 14.07 -15.39
C ASP A 58 -3.47 13.96 -14.48
N THR A 59 -3.67 14.09 -13.17
CA THR A 59 -2.57 14.20 -12.21
C THR A 59 -2.28 12.87 -11.56
N ARG A 60 -1.01 12.60 -11.28
CA ARG A 60 -0.53 11.53 -10.43
C ARG A 60 0.22 12.09 -9.21
N LEU A 61 0.06 11.39 -8.08
CA LEU A 61 0.72 11.69 -6.82
C LEU A 61 1.57 10.51 -6.37
N ASP A 62 2.83 10.78 -6.06
CA ASP A 62 3.74 9.82 -5.43
C ASP A 62 4.26 10.41 -4.11
N VAL A 63 4.25 9.61 -3.04
CA VAL A 63 4.84 9.95 -1.74
C VAL A 63 6.05 9.08 -1.52
N HIS A 64 7.16 9.69 -1.12
CA HIS A 64 8.41 9.03 -0.82
C HIS A 64 8.89 9.42 0.58
N ARG A 65 9.61 8.50 1.23
CA ARG A 65 10.32 8.77 2.50
C ARG A 65 11.78 9.14 2.29
N CYS A 66 12.32 8.94 1.08
CA CYS A 66 13.71 9.22 0.71
C CYS A 66 13.77 9.88 -0.69
N LEU A 67 14.60 10.92 -0.86
CA LEU A 67 14.77 11.62 -2.16
C LEU A 67 15.57 10.81 -3.20
N TRP A 68 16.52 9.99 -2.74
CA TRP A 68 17.63 9.49 -3.56
C TRP A 68 17.50 8.04 -3.99
N ASN A 69 16.63 7.31 -3.30
CA ASN A 69 16.16 6.01 -3.70
C ASN A 69 14.67 5.99 -3.39
N PRO A 70 13.85 6.66 -4.22
CA PRO A 70 12.42 6.77 -4.00
C PRO A 70 11.79 5.37 -4.14
N SER A 71 11.72 4.62 -3.05
CA SER A 71 10.67 3.62 -2.91
C SER A 71 9.37 4.41 -2.73
N CYS A 72 8.39 4.27 -3.62
CA CYS A 72 7.07 4.83 -3.32
C CYS A 72 6.58 4.24 -2.01
N TYR A 73 6.29 5.16 -1.11
CA TYR A 73 5.62 4.88 0.14
C TYR A 73 4.11 4.81 -0.06
N ASN A 74 3.56 5.67 -0.93
CA ASN A 74 2.17 5.59 -1.37
C ASN A 74 2.03 6.32 -2.72
N LEU A 75 1.02 5.97 -3.51
CA LEU A 75 0.75 6.59 -4.80
C LEU A 75 -0.75 6.68 -5.10
N SER A 76 -1.14 7.56 -6.00
CA SER A 76 -2.49 7.67 -6.55
C SER A 76 -2.42 8.20 -7.98
N ASP A 77 -3.16 7.52 -8.86
CA ASP A 77 -3.28 7.82 -10.29
C ASP A 77 -4.77 7.71 -10.65
N ASP A 78 -5.53 8.73 -10.26
CA ASP A 78 -7.00 8.84 -10.20
C ASP A 78 -7.64 8.43 -8.88
N LYS A 79 -8.32 9.40 -8.25
CA LYS A 79 -9.27 9.13 -7.16
C LYS A 79 -10.67 8.77 -7.69
N GLY A 80 -11.05 9.24 -8.88
CA GLY A 80 -12.40 9.08 -9.41
C GLY A 80 -13.46 9.92 -8.68
N GLY A 81 -14.74 9.61 -8.92
CA GLY A 81 -15.87 10.38 -8.37
C GLY A 81 -15.83 11.85 -8.76
N ALA A 82 -16.08 12.76 -7.80
CA ALA A 82 -16.01 14.21 -8.02
C ALA A 82 -14.57 14.70 -8.36
N CYS A 83 -13.54 13.90 -8.07
CA CYS A 83 -12.16 14.21 -8.40
C CYS A 83 -11.80 13.87 -9.86
N THR A 84 -12.64 13.07 -10.54
CA THR A 84 -12.41 12.57 -11.91
C THR A 84 -11.00 11.99 -12.08
N THR A 85 -10.19 12.56 -12.97
CA THR A 85 -8.82 12.17 -13.34
C THR A 85 -7.75 12.86 -12.48
N ARG A 86 -8.13 13.37 -11.31
CA ARG A 86 -7.18 13.95 -10.35
C ARG A 86 -6.94 12.96 -9.23
N SER A 87 -5.81 13.14 -8.57
CA SER A 87 -5.31 12.19 -7.60
C SER A 87 -5.51 12.64 -6.16
N GLN A 88 -5.68 11.67 -5.30
CA GLN A 88 -5.69 11.87 -3.87
C GLN A 88 -5.29 10.56 -3.20
N LEU A 89 -4.37 10.68 -2.26
CA LEU A 89 -3.91 9.58 -1.42
C LEU A 89 -3.95 9.99 0.04
N GLU A 90 -3.89 8.98 0.90
CA GLU A 90 -3.83 9.14 2.35
C GLU A 90 -2.73 8.26 2.93
N PHE A 91 -1.92 8.79 3.84
CA PHE A 91 -0.85 8.03 4.48
C PHE A 91 -0.62 8.44 5.94
N TYR A 92 -0.20 7.47 6.75
CA TYR A 92 0.27 7.68 8.11
C TYR A 92 1.64 8.37 8.10
N ALA A 93 1.71 9.57 8.66
CA ALA A 93 2.92 10.37 8.74
C ALA A 93 3.44 10.38 10.19
N GLN A 94 4.72 10.03 10.36
CA GLN A 94 5.38 9.97 11.66
C GLN A 94 6.02 11.31 12.01
N ALA A 95 5.86 11.76 13.25
CA ALA A 95 6.45 12.99 13.75
C ALA A 95 7.95 13.07 13.46
N GLY A 96 8.39 14.19 12.84
CA GLY A 96 9.79 14.43 12.51
C GLY A 96 10.32 13.69 11.27
N GLN A 97 9.57 12.76 10.68
CA GLN A 97 9.94 12.13 9.42
C GLN A 97 9.57 13.04 8.24
N THR A 98 10.54 13.38 7.39
CA THR A 98 10.26 14.13 6.16
C THR A 98 9.74 13.20 5.07
N TYR A 99 8.64 13.60 4.44
CA TYR A 99 8.03 12.99 3.27
C TYR A 99 8.19 13.91 2.07
N TYR A 100 8.44 13.33 0.91
CA TYR A 100 8.59 14.04 -0.36
C TYR A 100 7.43 13.64 -1.26
N ILE A 101 6.73 14.63 -1.80
CA ILE A 101 5.50 14.44 -2.56
C ILE A 101 5.77 14.95 -3.97
N ALA A 102 5.72 14.05 -4.95
CA ALA A 102 5.80 14.40 -6.35
C ALA A 102 4.40 14.54 -6.93
N VAL A 103 4.18 15.63 -7.69
CA VAL A 103 3.01 15.82 -8.53
C VAL A 103 3.48 15.81 -9.97
N HIS A 104 2.88 14.96 -10.79
CA HIS A 104 3.17 14.89 -12.22
C HIS A 104 1.94 14.47 -13.02
N SER A 105 2.05 14.41 -14.33
CA SER A 105 0.99 13.86 -15.18
C SER A 105 1.01 12.34 -15.17
N ALA A 106 -0.17 11.72 -15.20
CA ALA A 106 -0.35 10.29 -15.43
C ALA A 106 0.21 9.84 -16.81
N THR A 107 0.23 10.77 -17.78
CA THR A 107 0.67 10.53 -19.15
C THR A 107 1.86 11.41 -19.56
N PRO A 108 2.76 10.91 -20.43
CA PRO A 108 3.92 11.66 -20.89
C PRO A 108 3.55 12.97 -21.61
N PHE A 109 4.40 13.98 -21.50
CA PHE A 109 4.31 15.25 -22.23
C PHE A 109 3.04 16.10 -22.01
N ILE A 110 2.28 15.81 -20.95
CA ILE A 110 1.19 16.69 -20.51
C ILE A 110 1.68 17.54 -19.35
N ASP A 111 1.55 18.85 -19.50
CA ASP A 111 1.82 19.87 -18.48
C ASP A 111 0.57 20.72 -18.23
N GLY A 112 0.55 21.40 -17.09
CA GLY A 112 -0.57 22.26 -16.74
C GLY A 112 -0.49 22.82 -15.33
N GLN A 113 -1.40 23.75 -15.05
CA GLN A 113 -1.59 24.25 -13.70
C GLN A 113 -2.30 23.20 -12.85
N PHE A 114 -1.87 23.09 -11.59
CA PHE A 114 -2.53 22.29 -10.56
C PHE A 114 -2.58 23.03 -9.23
N GLY A 115 -3.55 22.64 -8.41
CA GLY A 115 -3.58 22.97 -7.00
C GLY A 115 -3.33 21.72 -6.16
N ILE A 116 -2.38 21.78 -5.24
CA ILE A 116 -2.15 20.74 -4.23
C ILE A 116 -2.73 21.20 -2.89
N ALA A 117 -3.47 20.31 -2.23
CA ALA A 117 -4.00 20.51 -0.89
C ALA A 117 -3.53 19.39 0.04
N ILE A 118 -3.17 19.76 1.27
CA ILE A 118 -2.88 18.82 2.35
C ILE A 118 -3.90 19.00 3.46
N GLY A 119 -4.52 17.89 3.85
CA GLY A 119 -5.33 17.75 5.06
C GLY A 119 -4.65 16.82 6.05
N CYS A 120 -4.90 17.06 7.34
CA CYS A 120 -4.40 16.20 8.42
C CYS A 120 -5.58 15.78 9.31
N GLY A 121 -5.56 14.53 9.75
CA GLY A 121 -6.56 13.93 10.63
C GLY A 121 -5.92 13.24 11.83
N ALA A 122 -6.76 12.70 12.71
CA ALA A 122 -6.28 11.87 13.82
C ALA A 122 -5.43 10.70 13.28
N ALA A 123 -4.36 10.36 14.00
CA ALA A 123 -3.52 9.22 13.67
C ALA A 123 -4.35 7.91 13.66
N CYS A 124 -4.35 7.22 12.52
CA CYS A 124 -4.71 5.81 12.42
C CYS A 124 -3.38 5.06 12.35
N VAL A 125 -2.89 4.56 13.48
CA VAL A 125 -1.58 3.90 13.52
C VAL A 125 -1.68 2.57 12.78
N PRO A 126 -0.85 2.33 11.75
CA PRO A 126 -0.87 1.06 11.03
C PRO A 126 -0.58 -0.12 11.96
N PRO A 127 -1.30 -1.25 11.84
CA PRO A 127 -1.01 -2.41 12.67
C PRO A 127 0.39 -2.98 12.34
N ALA A 128 1.00 -3.68 13.29
CA ALA A 128 2.38 -4.14 13.16
C ALA A 128 2.65 -5.01 11.92
N ASN A 129 1.65 -5.73 11.45
CA ASN A 129 1.73 -6.57 10.25
C ASN A 129 1.23 -5.88 8.98
N ASP A 130 1.18 -4.55 8.95
CA ASP A 130 0.97 -3.74 7.74
C ASP A 130 2.25 -3.57 6.90
N VAL A 131 3.26 -4.40 7.17
CA VAL A 131 4.49 -4.50 6.38
C VAL A 131 4.96 -5.95 6.39
N CYS A 132 5.60 -6.38 5.29
CA CYS A 132 6.09 -7.76 5.17
C CYS A 132 7.02 -8.17 6.33
N GLY A 133 7.92 -7.27 6.78
CA GLY A 133 8.83 -7.56 7.88
C GLY A 133 8.14 -7.79 9.23
N GLY A 134 6.88 -7.34 9.37
CA GLY A 134 6.04 -7.52 10.55
C GLY A 134 4.99 -8.62 10.39
N ALA A 135 5.08 -9.45 9.33
CA ALA A 135 4.08 -10.47 9.05
C ALA A 135 3.80 -11.39 10.25
N ILE A 136 2.53 -11.49 10.64
CA ILE A 136 2.12 -12.38 11.74
C ILE A 136 2.11 -13.83 11.24
N GLY A 137 2.70 -14.73 12.03
CA GLY A 137 2.66 -16.17 11.75
C GLY A 137 1.26 -16.75 11.92
N LEU A 138 0.73 -17.35 10.87
CA LEU A 138 -0.52 -18.12 10.92
C LEU A 138 -0.27 -19.47 11.56
N THR A 139 -1.14 -19.82 12.50
CA THR A 139 -1.19 -21.18 13.04
C THR A 139 -2.00 -22.04 12.07
N THR A 140 -1.43 -23.16 11.62
CA THR A 140 -2.15 -24.08 10.74
C THR A 140 -3.12 -24.94 11.56
N TYR A 141 -4.17 -25.46 10.92
CA TYR A 141 -5.12 -26.39 11.58
C TYR A 141 -4.46 -27.66 12.13
N LEU A 142 -3.26 -28.01 11.66
CA LEU A 142 -2.49 -29.15 12.17
C LEU A 142 -1.84 -28.86 13.53
N THR A 143 -1.75 -27.58 13.89
CA THR A 143 -0.98 -27.08 15.04
C THR A 143 -1.83 -26.27 16.01
N ASP A 144 -3.11 -26.04 15.71
CA ASP A 144 -4.01 -25.19 16.50
C ASP A 144 -4.83 -25.98 17.53
N ASN A 145 -4.48 -27.23 17.81
CA ASN A 145 -5.15 -28.19 18.70
C ASN A 145 -6.59 -28.57 18.34
N THR A 146 -7.10 -28.15 17.18
CA THR A 146 -8.43 -28.56 16.73
C THR A 146 -8.41 -29.94 16.08
N THR A 147 -9.53 -30.65 16.19
CA THR A 147 -9.70 -31.98 15.57
C THR A 147 -10.38 -31.92 14.20
N PHE A 148 -10.70 -30.73 13.68
CA PHE A 148 -11.45 -30.58 12.44
C PHE A 148 -11.04 -29.35 11.62
N PHE A 149 -10.92 -29.55 10.30
CA PHE A 149 -10.63 -28.49 9.33
C PHE A 149 -11.81 -27.52 9.18
N PRO A 150 -11.61 -26.18 9.10
CA PRO A 150 -10.35 -25.49 8.83
C PRO A 150 -9.56 -25.04 10.08
N GLY A 151 -9.91 -25.53 11.26
CA GLY A 151 -9.30 -25.07 12.51
C GLY A 151 -9.85 -23.72 12.99
N VAL A 152 -9.13 -23.07 13.92
CA VAL A 152 -9.46 -21.74 14.46
C VAL A 152 -8.92 -20.66 13.52
N PRO A 153 -9.78 -19.80 12.93
CA PRO A 153 -9.32 -18.70 12.10
C PRO A 153 -8.48 -17.69 12.88
N THR A 154 -7.39 -17.20 12.30
CA THR A 154 -6.67 -16.03 12.83
C THR A 154 -7.49 -14.78 12.52
N ALA A 155 -7.83 -14.01 13.55
CA ALA A 155 -8.51 -12.73 13.39
C ALA A 155 -7.55 -11.66 12.85
N GLY A 156 -8.07 -10.76 12.01
CA GLY A 156 -7.33 -9.65 11.45
C GLY A 156 -8.23 -8.44 11.23
N ASP A 157 -7.64 -7.25 11.29
CA ASP A 157 -8.30 -5.98 11.05
C ASP A 157 -7.34 -5.09 10.23
N ASN A 158 -7.81 -4.64 9.07
CA ASN A 158 -7.06 -3.76 8.16
C ASN A 158 -7.55 -2.30 8.22
N GLY A 159 -8.32 -1.92 9.24
CA GLY A 159 -8.94 -0.59 9.33
C GLY A 159 -7.96 0.60 9.35
N CYS A 160 -6.73 0.40 9.82
CA CYS A 160 -5.64 1.38 9.74
C CYS A 160 -4.49 0.94 8.81
N ALA A 161 -4.68 -0.12 8.02
CA ALA A 161 -3.67 -0.57 7.07
C ALA A 161 -3.42 0.49 6.00
N GLN A 162 -2.18 0.62 5.59
CA GLN A 162 -1.80 1.52 4.52
C GLN A 162 -1.98 0.85 3.16
N ASN A 163 -2.01 1.66 2.10
CA ASN A 163 -1.99 1.11 0.75
C ASN A 163 -0.63 0.44 0.50
N ASP A 164 -0.65 -0.85 0.21
CA ASP A 164 0.50 -1.56 -0.31
C ASP A 164 0.75 -1.16 -1.78
N PRO A 165 2.01 -1.02 -2.19
CA PRO A 165 2.35 -0.79 -3.58
C PRO A 165 1.90 -1.96 -4.46
N PHE A 166 1.62 -1.66 -5.73
CA PHE A 166 1.30 -2.66 -6.73
C PHE A 166 2.44 -3.69 -6.85
N THR A 167 2.11 -4.96 -6.79
CA THR A 167 3.01 -6.05 -7.17
C THR A 167 2.49 -6.74 -8.42
N SER A 168 3.38 -7.42 -9.16
CA SER A 168 3.00 -8.22 -10.34
C SER A 168 1.95 -9.31 -10.05
N CYS A 169 1.75 -9.66 -8.77
CA CYS A 169 0.83 -10.71 -8.34
C CYS A 169 -0.39 -10.18 -7.56
N SER A 170 -0.46 -8.87 -7.37
CA SER A 170 -1.63 -8.16 -6.84
C SER A 170 -2.19 -7.29 -7.97
N GLN A 171 -2.94 -7.89 -8.89
CA GLN A 171 -3.45 -7.23 -10.10
C GLN A 171 -4.53 -6.14 -9.83
N LEU A 172 -4.71 -5.76 -8.56
CA LEU A 172 -5.59 -4.67 -8.15
C LEU A 172 -4.72 -3.51 -7.68
N ALA A 173 -4.98 -2.32 -8.22
CA ALA A 173 -4.41 -1.08 -7.70
C ALA A 173 -5.04 -0.79 -6.32
N ASN A 174 -4.24 -0.28 -5.38
CA ASN A 174 -4.62 0.09 -4.00
C ASN A 174 -5.09 -1.09 -3.14
N ASN A 175 -4.16 -2.01 -2.81
CA ASN A 175 -4.46 -3.07 -1.84
C ASN A 175 -4.21 -2.55 -0.43
N GLN A 176 -5.25 -2.44 0.39
CA GLN A 176 -5.10 -2.26 1.84
C GLN A 176 -5.12 -3.65 2.47
N GLY A 177 -3.93 -4.19 2.69
CA GLY A 177 -3.71 -5.56 3.12
C GLY A 177 -3.03 -5.66 4.47
N MET A 178 -3.01 -6.87 5.00
CA MET A 178 -2.16 -7.22 6.15
C MET A 178 -1.27 -8.38 5.73
N TRP A 179 -0.04 -8.39 6.20
CA TRP A 179 0.94 -9.42 5.92
C TRP A 179 0.85 -10.55 6.93
N TYR A 180 0.87 -11.78 6.41
CA TYR A 180 0.86 -13.00 7.19
C TYR A 180 1.90 -13.97 6.64
N SER A 181 2.48 -14.78 7.51
CA SER A 181 3.45 -15.81 7.14
C SER A 181 2.97 -17.19 7.59
N PHE A 182 3.37 -18.23 6.89
CA PHE A 182 3.20 -19.60 7.35
C PHE A 182 4.37 -20.44 6.84
N ASN A 183 4.69 -21.51 7.54
CA ASN A 183 5.65 -22.50 7.09
C ASN A 183 4.89 -23.77 6.69
N SER A 184 5.04 -24.18 5.43
CA SER A 184 4.44 -25.40 4.90
C SER A 184 5.03 -26.68 5.51
N GLY A 185 6.23 -26.60 6.09
CA GLY A 185 7.02 -27.74 6.47
C GLY A 185 7.29 -28.64 5.27
N THR A 186 7.07 -29.94 5.43
CA THR A 186 7.19 -30.93 4.35
C THR A 186 5.93 -31.06 3.48
N ASN A 187 4.87 -30.29 3.77
CA ASN A 187 3.62 -30.40 3.03
C ASN A 187 3.73 -29.70 1.67
N THR A 188 3.22 -30.35 0.63
CA THR A 188 3.26 -29.84 -0.75
C THR A 188 1.93 -29.24 -1.22
N ILE A 189 0.89 -29.31 -0.37
CA ILE A 189 -0.47 -28.86 -0.65
C ILE A 189 -1.02 -28.12 0.55
N HIS A 190 -1.53 -26.91 0.31
CA HIS A 190 -2.23 -26.12 1.32
C HIS A 190 -3.62 -25.73 0.88
N TYR A 191 -4.52 -25.62 1.85
CA TYR A 191 -5.84 -25.06 1.67
C TYR A 191 -5.94 -23.77 2.46
N LEU A 192 -6.03 -22.65 1.74
CA LEU A 192 -6.33 -21.36 2.34
C LEU A 192 -7.85 -21.19 2.41
N THR A 193 -8.33 -20.85 3.60
CA THR A 193 -9.73 -20.52 3.85
C THR A 193 -9.79 -19.08 4.36
N LEU A 194 -10.54 -18.24 3.64
CA LEU A 194 -10.77 -16.86 3.97
C LEU A 194 -12.25 -16.70 4.37
N ASN A 195 -12.49 -16.26 5.59
CA ASN A 195 -13.84 -16.08 6.13
C ASN A 195 -14.29 -14.63 5.94
N THR A 196 -15.48 -14.45 5.38
CA THR A 196 -16.15 -13.17 5.16
C THR A 196 -17.44 -13.11 5.99
N PHE A 197 -18.15 -11.98 5.95
CA PHE A 197 -19.45 -11.75 6.58
C PHE A 197 -20.42 -12.91 6.34
N ASP A 198 -20.45 -13.46 5.13
CA ASP A 198 -21.33 -14.57 4.75
C ASP A 198 -21.10 -15.85 5.60
N GLN A 199 -19.87 -16.06 6.09
CA GLN A 199 -19.54 -17.21 6.93
C GLN A 199 -19.56 -16.88 8.43
N ASN A 200 -19.28 -15.63 8.78
CA ASN A 200 -19.31 -15.13 10.14
C ASN A 200 -19.90 -13.72 10.16
N PRO A 201 -21.18 -13.56 10.53
CA PRO A 201 -21.85 -12.26 10.58
C PRO A 201 -21.22 -11.23 11.54
N GLY A 202 -20.25 -11.64 12.37
CA GLY A 202 -19.44 -10.73 13.19
C GLY A 202 -18.29 -10.04 12.44
N LEU A 203 -18.02 -10.40 11.18
CA LEU A 203 -17.02 -9.74 10.32
C LEU A 203 -17.66 -8.63 9.49
N THR A 204 -16.90 -7.69 8.94
CA THR A 204 -17.45 -6.62 8.06
C THR A 204 -17.14 -6.83 6.58
N SER A 205 -16.13 -7.66 6.27
CA SER A 205 -15.72 -7.92 4.89
C SER A 205 -16.74 -8.77 4.14
N THR A 206 -17.17 -8.33 2.96
CA THR A 206 -18.03 -9.11 2.05
C THR A 206 -17.25 -9.76 0.90
N VAL A 207 -16.01 -9.30 0.65
CA VAL A 207 -15.10 -9.80 -0.38
C VAL A 207 -13.68 -9.68 0.17
N MET A 208 -12.87 -10.72 0.00
CA MET A 208 -11.44 -10.68 0.32
C MET A 208 -10.60 -11.14 -0.85
N ASN A 209 -9.46 -10.49 -1.04
CA ASN A 209 -8.44 -10.88 -2.00
C ASN A 209 -7.20 -11.33 -1.23
N TYR A 210 -6.40 -12.20 -1.85
CA TYR A 210 -5.09 -12.53 -1.31
C TYR A 210 -4.08 -12.65 -2.45
N THR A 211 -2.83 -12.39 -2.09
CA THR A 211 -1.66 -12.73 -2.90
C THR A 211 -0.73 -13.55 -2.02
N LEU A 212 -0.26 -14.67 -2.57
CA LEU A 212 0.72 -15.55 -1.95
C LEU A 212 2.09 -15.27 -2.55
N TYR A 213 3.06 -15.04 -1.68
CA TYR A 213 4.45 -14.87 -2.04
C TYR A 213 5.31 -15.99 -1.44
N SER A 214 6.44 -16.29 -2.08
CA SER A 214 7.52 -17.10 -1.54
C SER A 214 8.80 -16.26 -1.40
N GLY A 215 9.68 -16.70 -0.50
CA GLY A 215 10.94 -16.01 -0.18
C GLY A 215 10.81 -14.95 0.93
N GLY A 216 11.89 -14.22 1.16
CA GLY A 216 11.94 -13.13 2.13
C GLY A 216 11.46 -11.80 1.54
N CYS A 217 11.16 -10.83 2.41
CA CYS A 217 10.62 -9.52 2.00
C CYS A 217 11.48 -8.77 0.96
N ASN A 218 12.79 -9.00 0.95
CA ASN A 218 13.74 -8.40 0.00
C ASN A 218 13.91 -9.25 -1.26
N GLY A 219 12.84 -9.41 -2.05
CA GLY A 219 12.86 -10.20 -3.29
C GLY A 219 11.78 -11.27 -3.40
N MET A 220 10.64 -11.05 -2.73
CA MET A 220 9.47 -11.93 -2.79
C MET A 220 9.08 -12.26 -4.22
N GLN A 221 8.92 -13.55 -4.49
CA GLN A 221 8.40 -14.04 -5.75
C GLN A 221 6.92 -14.34 -5.57
N GLY A 222 6.07 -13.75 -6.40
CA GLY A 222 4.65 -14.03 -6.31
C GLY A 222 4.32 -15.40 -6.89
N VAL A 223 3.56 -16.18 -6.13
CA VAL A 223 3.23 -17.58 -6.41
C VAL A 223 1.78 -17.70 -6.93
N ALA A 224 0.84 -16.97 -6.33
CA ALA A 224 -0.58 -16.99 -6.70
C ALA A 224 -1.31 -15.73 -6.21
N GLY A 225 -2.44 -15.38 -6.83
CA GLY A 225 -3.35 -14.34 -6.32
C GLY A 225 -4.76 -14.52 -6.87
N ARG A 226 -5.80 -14.28 -6.06
CA ARG A 226 -7.22 -14.45 -6.45
C ARG A 226 -8.19 -13.55 -5.64
N ASN A 227 -9.33 -13.26 -6.25
CA ASN A 227 -10.46 -12.56 -5.61
C ASN A 227 -11.53 -13.54 -5.12
N LEU A 228 -11.98 -13.41 -3.86
CA LEU A 228 -12.99 -14.28 -3.25
C LEU A 228 -14.23 -13.52 -2.82
N ARG A 229 -15.40 -13.93 -3.34
CA ARG A 229 -16.73 -13.41 -2.96
C ARG A 229 -17.50 -14.30 -1.96
N ALA A 230 -16.88 -15.36 -1.46
CA ALA A 230 -17.38 -16.29 -0.42
C ALA A 230 -16.36 -17.44 -0.27
N GLN A 231 -16.45 -18.23 0.80
CA GLN A 231 -15.62 -19.42 1.03
C GLN A 231 -15.59 -20.32 -0.22
N ARG A 232 -14.46 -20.31 -0.92
CA ARG A 232 -14.09 -21.34 -1.87
C ARG A 232 -12.76 -21.89 -1.39
N ARG A 233 -12.69 -23.22 -1.25
CA ARG A 233 -11.46 -23.90 -0.87
C ARG A 233 -10.54 -23.91 -2.08
N TRP A 234 -9.34 -23.35 -1.94
CA TRP A 234 -8.35 -23.35 -3.02
C TRP A 234 -7.17 -24.22 -2.63
N ARG A 235 -6.79 -25.09 -3.57
CA ARG A 235 -5.55 -25.84 -3.49
C ARG A 235 -4.43 -24.89 -3.93
N LEU A 236 -3.56 -24.53 -3.01
CA LEU A 236 -2.37 -23.75 -3.31
C LEU A 236 -1.20 -24.69 -3.59
N PRO A 237 -0.43 -24.48 -4.68
CA PRO A 237 0.86 -25.14 -4.84
C PRO A 237 1.79 -24.66 -3.73
N ALA A 238 2.65 -25.56 -3.23
CA ALA A 238 3.65 -25.17 -2.24
C ALA A 238 4.60 -24.11 -2.81
N ALA A 239 5.00 -23.17 -1.95
CA ALA A 239 6.15 -22.32 -2.19
C ALA A 239 7.40 -23.22 -2.25
N ALA A 240 8.16 -23.14 -3.34
CA ALA A 240 9.43 -23.83 -3.51
C ALA A 240 10.54 -23.17 -2.68
#